data_AF-A0A970YCH0-F1
#
_entry.id   AF-A0A970YCH0-F1
#
_cell.length_a   1.000
_cell.length_b   1.000
_cell.length_c   1.000
_cell.angle_alpha   90.00
_cell.angle_beta   90.00
_cell.angle_gamma   90.00
#
_symmetry.space_group_name_H-M   'P 1'
#
loop_
_entity.id
_entity.type
_entity.pdbx_description
1 polymer ?
#
loop_
_entity_poly.entity_id
_entity_poly.type
_entity_poly.pdbx_seq_one_letter_code
_entity_poly.pdbx_strand_id
1 'polypeptide(L)'
;MVIRTLRPGSRCYRGNLHTHTTVSDGRKPPDEAVRWYREQGYDFVALTDHWKPAANVHDDGILVVPGVEFDGVDPELGSYHIVGLDITTSPERGALVGPDTIVSYIADQGGLAVLCHPYWCGMTSWAVGRVEGVFALEVFNSTCEVHIAKGLSSVHWDDNLAAGKRLWGLAVDDTHWGRHDYGGGWVMVQADELSIPALREALLAGRFYASTGPDIFDFAVDGGRAYAHTSDAARISFLCDAHRGSCLYPEGGAVITEGEYTVPEEATYVRLEVTDSQGRKAWSNPLYLR
;
A
#
# COMPACT_ATOMS: atom_id res chain seq x y z
N MET A 1 -19.25 19.12 -3.51
CA MET A 1 -19.04 17.81 -4.16
C MET A 1 -18.45 16.90 -3.10
N VAL A 2 -19.04 15.74 -2.88
CA VAL A 2 -18.51 14.77 -1.91
C VAL A 2 -17.34 14.02 -2.56
N ILE A 3 -16.16 14.06 -1.95
CA ILE A 3 -15.00 13.24 -2.34
C ILE A 3 -14.81 12.20 -1.26
N ARG A 4 -14.57 10.94 -1.61
CA ARG A 4 -14.68 9.82 -0.66
C ARG A 4 -13.77 8.66 -1.07
N THR A 5 -13.16 8.01 -0.09
CA THR A 5 -12.26 6.87 -0.34
C THR A 5 -13.03 5.60 -0.68
N LEU A 6 -14.04 5.25 0.12
CA LEU A 6 -14.80 4.00 0.00
C LEU A 6 -16.29 4.28 -0.20
N ARG A 7 -16.93 3.57 -1.11
CA ARG A 7 -18.39 3.62 -1.33
C ARG A 7 -19.11 2.88 -0.19
N PRO A 8 -20.10 3.49 0.49
CA PRO A 8 -20.87 2.81 1.54
C PRO A 8 -21.50 1.51 1.05
N GLY A 9 -21.50 0.49 1.91
CA GLY A 9 -22.17 -0.79 1.66
C GLY A 9 -21.55 -1.67 0.58
N SER A 10 -20.44 -1.25 -0.05
CA SER A 10 -19.71 -2.07 -1.02
C SER A 10 -18.71 -2.98 -0.32
N ARG A 11 -18.52 -4.19 -0.84
CA ARG A 11 -17.62 -5.20 -0.28
C ARG A 11 -16.16 -4.76 -0.43
N CYS A 12 -15.37 -4.99 0.62
CA CYS A 12 -13.92 -4.89 0.57
C CYS A 12 -13.30 -6.30 0.55
N TYR A 13 -12.20 -6.45 -0.19
CA TYR A 13 -11.38 -7.65 -0.27
C TYR A 13 -10.04 -7.38 0.41
N ARG A 14 -9.64 -8.25 1.35
CA ARG A 14 -8.35 -8.17 2.00
C ARG A 14 -7.28 -8.82 1.13
N GLY A 15 -6.16 -8.14 0.92
CA GLY A 15 -5.06 -8.75 0.19
C GLY A 15 -3.68 -8.22 0.52
N ASN A 16 -2.67 -9.04 0.25
CA ASN A 16 -1.27 -8.65 0.31
C ASN A 16 -0.71 -8.52 -1.12
N LEU A 17 0.09 -7.48 -1.37
CA LEU A 17 0.59 -7.14 -2.71
C LEU A 17 2.11 -7.37 -2.87
N HIS A 18 2.79 -7.92 -1.86
CA HIS A 18 4.23 -8.17 -1.88
C HIS A 18 4.58 -9.44 -1.09
N THR A 19 4.95 -10.54 -1.78
CA THR A 19 5.23 -11.86 -1.18
C THR A 19 6.32 -12.58 -1.95
N HIS A 20 7.32 -13.11 -1.23
CA HIS A 20 8.38 -13.94 -1.80
C HIS A 20 8.12 -15.42 -1.53
N THR A 21 8.62 -16.27 -2.42
CA THR A 21 8.51 -17.73 -2.34
C THR A 21 9.88 -18.36 -2.62
N THR A 22 9.94 -19.68 -2.68
CA THR A 22 11.17 -20.39 -3.08
C THR A 22 11.56 -20.18 -4.55
N VAL A 23 10.80 -19.40 -5.33
CA VAL A 23 11.16 -19.08 -6.72
C VAL A 23 12.30 -18.05 -6.77
N SER A 24 12.33 -17.09 -5.84
CA SER A 24 13.51 -16.27 -5.53
C SER A 24 14.21 -16.73 -4.25
N ASP A 25 13.84 -16.16 -3.11
CA ASP A 25 14.60 -16.13 -1.86
C ASP A 25 13.72 -16.19 -0.61
N GLY A 26 12.40 -16.31 -0.79
CA GLY A 26 11.49 -16.74 0.25
C GLY A 26 11.70 -18.22 0.60
N ARG A 27 11.19 -18.63 1.77
CA ARG A 27 11.38 -20.00 2.29
C ARG A 27 10.18 -20.91 2.13
N LYS A 28 9.04 -20.40 1.65
CA LYS A 28 7.85 -21.21 1.36
C LYS A 28 7.66 -21.42 -0.14
N PRO A 29 7.32 -22.65 -0.57
CA PRO A 29 6.84 -22.89 -1.93
C PRO A 29 5.62 -22.01 -2.28
N PRO A 30 5.43 -21.64 -3.56
CA PRO A 30 4.30 -20.81 -3.98
C PRO A 30 2.93 -21.30 -3.51
N ASP A 31 2.65 -22.60 -3.62
CA ASP A 31 1.37 -23.20 -3.21
C ASP A 31 1.17 -23.16 -1.69
N GLU A 32 2.23 -23.34 -0.91
CA GLU A 32 2.18 -23.19 0.55
C GLU A 32 1.99 -21.75 0.99
N ALA A 33 2.64 -20.79 0.32
CA ALA A 33 2.47 -19.36 0.58
C ALA A 33 1.01 -18.94 0.33
N VAL A 34 0.47 -19.28 -0.85
CA VAL A 34 -0.93 -19.01 -1.21
C VAL A 34 -1.90 -19.67 -0.23
N ARG A 35 -1.67 -20.93 0.13
CA ARG A 35 -2.47 -21.65 1.12
C ARG A 35 -2.49 -20.94 2.47
N TRP A 36 -1.35 -20.45 2.93
CA TRP A 36 -1.25 -19.74 4.21
C TRP A 36 -2.13 -18.48 4.21
N TYR A 37 -2.05 -17.64 3.18
CA TYR A 37 -2.88 -16.43 3.09
C TYR A 37 -4.38 -16.76 3.05
N ARG A 38 -4.77 -17.80 2.28
CA ARG A 38 -6.15 -18.29 2.28
C ARG A 38 -6.61 -18.70 3.67
N GLU A 39 -5.79 -19.44 4.41
CA GLU A 39 -6.10 -19.89 5.77
C GLU A 39 -6.13 -18.73 6.78
N GLN A 40 -5.47 -17.60 6.50
CA GLN A 40 -5.59 -16.36 7.28
C GLN A 40 -6.77 -15.47 6.86
N GLY A 41 -7.60 -15.92 5.90
CA GLY A 41 -8.79 -15.20 5.45
C GLY A 41 -8.49 -14.03 4.51
N TYR A 42 -7.37 -14.05 3.78
CA TYR A 42 -7.12 -13.12 2.69
C TYR A 42 -7.93 -13.54 1.46
N ASP A 43 -8.49 -12.56 0.75
CA ASP A 43 -9.22 -12.76 -0.50
C ASP A 43 -8.27 -12.81 -1.70
N PHE A 44 -7.11 -12.14 -1.63
CA PHE A 44 -6.08 -12.19 -2.68
C PHE A 44 -4.66 -12.05 -2.15
N VAL A 45 -3.69 -12.55 -2.93
CA VAL A 45 -2.26 -12.39 -2.68
C VAL A 45 -1.50 -12.21 -3.99
N ALA A 46 -0.55 -11.28 -4.03
CA ALA A 46 0.42 -11.19 -5.12
C ALA A 46 1.68 -11.98 -4.78
N LEU A 47 2.13 -12.83 -5.72
CA LEU A 47 3.44 -13.46 -5.66
C LEU A 47 4.40 -12.64 -6.51
N THR A 48 5.47 -12.14 -5.90
CA THR A 48 6.33 -11.09 -6.46
C THR A 48 7.81 -11.43 -6.34
N ASP A 49 8.17 -12.70 -6.54
CA ASP A 49 9.55 -13.18 -6.47
C ASP A 49 10.51 -12.33 -7.33
N HIS A 50 11.73 -12.12 -6.82
CA HIS A 50 12.73 -11.26 -7.45
C HIS A 50 13.06 -11.72 -8.88
N TRP A 51 12.81 -10.83 -9.84
CA TRP A 51 13.10 -10.99 -11.28
C TRP A 51 12.53 -12.25 -11.92
N LYS A 52 11.59 -12.93 -11.27
CA LYS A 52 11.07 -14.23 -11.70
C LYS A 52 9.57 -14.29 -11.44
N PRO A 53 8.73 -14.36 -12.48
CA PRO A 53 7.32 -14.62 -12.26
C PRO A 53 7.17 -16.03 -11.68
N ALA A 54 6.34 -16.17 -10.64
CA ALA A 54 5.90 -17.49 -10.21
C ALA A 54 5.13 -18.17 -11.34
N ALA A 55 5.21 -19.51 -11.44
CA ALA A 55 4.33 -20.25 -12.32
C ALA A 55 2.86 -19.97 -11.96
N ASN A 56 1.93 -20.19 -12.90
CA ASN A 56 0.50 -19.98 -12.66
C ASN A 56 0.00 -20.88 -11.50
N VAL A 57 0.02 -20.34 -10.28
CA VAL A 57 -0.55 -20.96 -9.09
C VAL A 57 -2.04 -20.62 -9.08
N HIS A 58 -2.87 -21.64 -9.03
CA HIS A 58 -4.32 -21.50 -8.92
C HIS A 58 -4.78 -22.12 -7.60
N ASP A 59 -5.65 -21.40 -6.89
CA ASP A 59 -6.34 -21.86 -5.69
C ASP A 59 -7.77 -21.28 -5.73
N ASP A 60 -8.80 -22.14 -5.65
CA ASP A 60 -10.20 -21.71 -5.78
C ASP A 60 -10.67 -20.83 -4.60
N GLY A 61 -9.94 -20.80 -3.49
CA GLY A 61 -10.30 -20.07 -2.28
C GLY A 61 -9.62 -18.71 -2.11
N ILE A 62 -8.69 -18.33 -3.00
CA ILE A 62 -7.97 -17.05 -2.95
C ILE A 62 -7.53 -16.64 -4.36
N LEU A 63 -7.69 -15.37 -4.71
CA LEU A 63 -7.20 -14.87 -5.99
C LEU A 63 -5.68 -14.67 -5.93
N VAL A 64 -4.94 -15.38 -6.78
CA VAL A 64 -3.50 -15.18 -6.94
C VAL A 64 -3.25 -14.14 -8.03
N VAL A 65 -2.61 -13.03 -7.66
CA VAL A 65 -2.20 -11.97 -8.58
C VAL A 65 -0.75 -12.27 -9.02
N PRO A 66 -0.46 -12.43 -10.32
CA PRO A 66 0.91 -12.60 -10.77
C PRO A 66 1.68 -11.29 -10.61
N GLY A 67 2.95 -11.38 -10.25
CA GLY A 67 3.81 -10.20 -10.15
C GLY A 67 5.28 -10.58 -10.12
N VAL A 68 6.11 -9.54 -10.14
CA VAL A 68 7.57 -9.65 -10.07
C VAL A 68 8.09 -8.44 -9.31
N GLU A 69 9.00 -8.64 -8.37
CA GLU A 69 9.79 -7.55 -7.81
C GLU A 69 11.09 -7.36 -8.58
N PHE A 70 11.37 -6.13 -8.98
CA PHE A 70 12.60 -5.68 -9.60
C PHE A 70 13.40 -4.85 -8.61
N ASP A 71 14.71 -5.01 -8.59
CA ASP A 71 15.60 -4.28 -7.69
C ASP A 71 16.85 -3.79 -8.41
N GLY A 72 17.42 -2.68 -7.96
CA GLY A 72 18.64 -2.14 -8.53
C GLY A 72 19.24 -1.00 -7.72
N VAL A 73 20.32 -0.44 -8.25
CA VAL A 73 20.97 0.75 -7.69
C VAL A 73 21.09 1.79 -8.78
N ASP A 74 20.49 2.95 -8.55
CA ASP A 74 20.64 4.12 -9.37
C ASP A 74 21.76 5.01 -8.79
N PRO A 75 22.68 5.56 -9.62
CA PRO A 75 23.77 6.41 -9.13
C PRO A 75 23.33 7.67 -8.39
N GLU A 76 22.14 8.21 -8.71
CA GLU A 76 21.60 9.45 -8.14
C GLU A 76 20.50 9.15 -7.09
N LEU A 77 19.63 8.17 -7.35
CA LEU A 77 18.49 7.86 -6.49
C LEU A 77 18.81 6.85 -5.38
N GLY A 78 19.92 6.10 -5.52
CA GLY A 78 20.34 5.06 -4.57
C GLY A 78 19.72 3.70 -4.87
N SER A 79 19.71 2.81 -3.86
CA SER A 79 19.04 1.51 -3.98
C SER A 79 17.54 1.71 -4.13
N TYR A 80 16.88 0.87 -4.93
CA TYR A 80 15.44 0.91 -5.12
C TYR A 80 14.90 -0.49 -5.42
N HIS A 81 13.65 -0.71 -5.06
CA HIS A 81 12.87 -1.89 -5.36
C HIS A 81 11.52 -1.46 -5.93
N ILE A 82 11.02 -2.16 -6.94
CA ILE A 82 9.76 -1.89 -7.62
C ILE A 82 9.03 -3.20 -7.89
N VAL A 83 7.85 -3.36 -7.30
CA VAL A 83 6.93 -4.45 -7.64
C VAL A 83 6.13 -4.08 -8.87
N GLY A 84 6.09 -4.97 -9.86
CA GLY A 84 5.14 -4.98 -10.95
C GLY A 84 4.01 -5.97 -10.66
N LEU A 85 2.79 -5.46 -10.47
CA LEU A 85 1.57 -6.27 -10.36
C LEU A 85 1.01 -6.58 -11.76
N ASP A 86 0.38 -7.75 -11.89
CA ASP A 86 -0.14 -8.29 -13.16
C ASP A 86 0.97 -8.53 -14.20
N ILE A 87 2.12 -9.01 -13.72
CA ILE A 87 3.31 -9.28 -14.54
C ILE A 87 3.59 -10.79 -14.57
N THR A 88 3.55 -11.36 -15.77
CA THR A 88 3.76 -12.81 -15.99
C THR A 88 5.05 -13.12 -16.75
N THR A 89 5.80 -12.11 -17.17
CA THR A 89 7.13 -12.27 -17.80
C THR A 89 8.14 -11.35 -17.11
N SER A 90 9.40 -11.75 -17.12
CA SER A 90 10.50 -10.95 -16.59
C SER A 90 11.71 -11.12 -17.50
N PRO A 91 12.47 -10.05 -17.77
CA PRO A 91 13.77 -10.18 -18.42
C PRO A 91 14.79 -10.73 -17.42
N GLU A 92 15.98 -11.06 -17.91
CA GLU A 92 17.11 -11.39 -17.06
C GLU A 92 17.48 -10.23 -16.14
N ARG A 93 17.93 -10.55 -14.92
CA ARG A 93 18.34 -9.54 -13.93
C ARG A 93 19.44 -8.64 -14.49
N GLY A 94 19.23 -7.33 -14.37
CA GLY A 94 20.14 -6.31 -14.89
C GLY A 94 19.92 -5.92 -16.35
N ALA A 95 18.95 -6.52 -17.06
CA ALA A 95 18.57 -6.08 -18.40
C ALA A 95 17.84 -4.72 -18.40
N LEU A 96 17.17 -4.39 -17.29
CA LEU A 96 16.54 -3.09 -17.04
C LEU A 96 17.45 -2.30 -16.11
N VAL A 97 17.78 -1.06 -16.48
CA VAL A 97 18.71 -0.20 -15.76
C VAL A 97 18.00 1.08 -15.35
N GLY A 98 17.78 1.22 -14.05
CA GLY A 98 17.15 2.40 -13.45
C GLY A 98 15.63 2.26 -13.33
N PRO A 99 15.00 2.98 -12.38
CA PRO A 99 13.57 2.91 -12.12
C PRO A 99 12.69 3.13 -13.35
N ASP A 100 13.03 4.10 -14.20
CA ASP A 100 12.21 4.47 -15.36
C ASP A 100 12.06 3.34 -16.37
N THR A 101 13.12 2.55 -16.58
CA THR A 101 13.07 1.40 -17.50
C THR A 101 12.21 0.26 -16.95
N ILE A 102 12.23 0.05 -15.64
CA ILE A 102 11.40 -0.94 -14.95
C ILE A 102 9.93 -0.52 -14.99
N VAL A 103 9.63 0.74 -14.66
CA VAL A 103 8.26 1.25 -14.71
C VAL A 103 7.71 1.19 -16.13
N SER A 104 8.51 1.55 -17.13
CA SER A 104 8.11 1.45 -18.55
C SER A 104 7.84 0.00 -18.95
N TYR A 105 8.71 -0.94 -18.56
CA TYR A 105 8.54 -2.37 -18.82
C TYR A 105 7.26 -2.95 -18.19
N ILE A 106 6.94 -2.52 -16.97
CA ILE A 106 5.69 -2.91 -16.28
C ILE A 106 4.50 -2.33 -17.06
N ALA A 107 4.54 -1.04 -17.39
CA ALA A 107 3.45 -0.36 -18.10
C ALA A 107 3.18 -0.93 -19.50
N ASP A 108 4.22 -1.31 -20.24
CA ASP A 108 4.11 -1.90 -21.59
C ASP A 108 3.40 -3.27 -21.59
N GLN A 109 3.47 -3.99 -20.48
CA GLN A 109 2.70 -5.23 -20.25
C GLN A 109 1.30 -4.96 -19.69
N GLY A 110 0.99 -3.69 -19.44
CA GLY A 110 -0.21 -3.29 -18.73
C GLY A 110 -0.14 -3.57 -17.24
N GLY A 111 1.00 -3.82 -16.60
CA GLY A 111 1.05 -3.98 -15.14
C GLY A 111 0.84 -2.68 -14.37
N LEU A 112 0.89 -2.77 -13.03
CA LEU A 112 0.94 -1.63 -12.13
C LEU A 112 2.26 -1.61 -11.34
N ALA A 113 2.98 -0.49 -11.36
CA ALA A 113 4.25 -0.35 -10.67
C ALA A 113 4.08 0.26 -9.26
N VAL A 114 4.66 -0.39 -8.26
CA VAL A 114 4.69 0.04 -6.85
C VAL A 114 6.13 0.33 -6.45
N LEU A 115 6.39 1.48 -5.83
CA LEU A 115 7.69 1.74 -5.22
C LEU A 115 7.79 1.09 -3.83
N CYS A 116 8.69 0.13 -3.68
CA CYS A 116 8.77 -0.71 -2.49
C CYS A 116 9.68 -0.10 -1.42
N HIS A 117 9.21 -0.20 -0.17
CA HIS A 117 9.90 0.12 1.09
C HIS A 117 11.07 1.15 0.98
N PRO A 118 10.81 2.41 0.55
CA PRO A 118 11.88 3.36 0.23
C PRO A 118 12.79 3.68 1.43
N TYR A 119 12.24 3.65 2.66
CA TYR A 119 13.05 3.87 3.87
C TYR A 119 14.11 2.78 4.09
N TRP A 120 13.78 1.51 3.83
CA TRP A 120 14.74 0.39 3.89
C TRP A 120 15.88 0.60 2.89
N CYS A 121 15.53 0.93 1.65
CA CYS A 121 16.46 1.22 0.56
C CYS A 121 17.32 2.47 0.81
N GLY A 122 16.96 3.30 1.79
CA GLY A 122 17.65 4.56 2.09
C GLY A 122 17.36 5.66 1.06
N MET A 123 16.29 5.53 0.28
CA MET A 123 15.85 6.57 -0.64
C MET A 123 15.39 7.78 0.17
N THR A 124 15.80 8.98 -0.23
CA THR A 124 15.25 10.21 0.35
C THR A 124 13.89 10.54 -0.26
N SER A 125 13.07 11.39 0.38
CA SER A 125 11.81 11.88 -0.22
C SER A 125 12.02 12.50 -1.59
N TRP A 126 13.16 13.17 -1.81
CA TRP A 126 13.57 13.74 -3.09
C TRP A 126 13.82 12.68 -4.17
N ALA A 127 14.38 11.52 -3.79
CA ALA A 127 14.63 10.41 -4.70
C ALA A 127 13.32 9.70 -5.06
N VAL A 128 12.46 9.47 -4.07
CA VAL A 128 11.08 8.96 -4.26
C VAL A 128 10.32 9.84 -5.25
N GLY A 129 10.46 11.17 -5.14
CA GLY A 129 9.78 12.10 -6.03
C GLY A 129 10.19 12.03 -7.50
N ARG A 130 11.39 11.51 -7.80
CA ARG A 130 11.90 11.36 -9.18
C ARG A 130 11.49 10.07 -9.87
N VAL A 131 11.03 9.08 -9.12
CA VAL A 131 10.51 7.84 -9.74
C VAL A 131 9.11 8.13 -10.27
N GLU A 132 8.97 8.27 -11.58
CA GLU A 132 7.68 8.52 -12.24
C GLU A 132 6.98 7.22 -12.63
N GLY A 133 5.66 7.29 -12.86
CA GLY A 133 4.84 6.20 -13.37
C GLY A 133 4.51 5.07 -12.37
N VAL A 134 4.98 5.14 -11.13
CA VAL A 134 4.46 4.33 -10.02
C VAL A 134 3.11 4.87 -9.55
N PHE A 135 2.13 3.98 -9.28
CA PHE A 135 0.81 4.41 -8.81
C PHE A 135 0.72 4.51 -7.28
N ALA A 136 1.60 3.79 -6.59
CA ALA A 136 1.63 3.71 -5.14
C ALA A 136 3.06 3.52 -4.61
N LEU A 137 3.23 3.80 -3.32
CA LEU A 137 4.41 3.44 -2.55
C LEU A 137 4.01 2.62 -1.32
N GLU A 138 4.91 1.78 -0.82
CA GLU A 138 4.72 1.09 0.46
C GLU A 138 4.94 2.05 1.63
N VAL A 139 3.83 2.54 2.21
CA VAL A 139 3.88 3.33 3.45
C VAL A 139 4.26 2.47 4.63
N PHE A 140 3.91 1.18 4.61
CA PHE A 140 4.33 0.20 5.60
C PHE A 140 4.78 -1.12 4.96
N ASN A 141 5.88 -1.68 5.45
CA ASN A 141 6.40 -2.98 5.04
C ASN A 141 6.82 -3.81 6.27
N SER A 142 6.25 -5.01 6.41
CA SER A 142 6.41 -5.85 7.61
C SER A 142 7.82 -6.43 7.74
N THR A 143 8.38 -6.99 6.66
CA THR A 143 9.78 -7.45 6.63
C THR A 143 10.72 -6.34 7.07
N CYS A 144 10.53 -5.14 6.52
CA CYS A 144 11.37 -4.00 6.82
C CYS A 144 11.31 -3.58 8.29
N GLU A 145 10.12 -3.66 8.89
CA GLU A 145 9.91 -3.39 10.31
C GLU A 145 10.62 -4.43 11.19
N VAL A 146 10.33 -5.71 10.99
CA VAL A 146 10.79 -6.76 11.90
C VAL A 146 12.26 -7.12 11.73
N HIS A 147 12.88 -6.76 10.61
CA HIS A 147 14.30 -7.00 10.38
C HIS A 147 15.19 -5.86 10.88
N ILE A 148 14.89 -4.59 10.54
CA ILE A 148 15.76 -3.45 10.89
C ILE A 148 15.02 -2.17 11.34
N ALA A 149 13.73 -2.26 11.70
CA ALA A 149 12.92 -1.13 12.16
C ALA A 149 12.82 0.03 11.13
N LYS A 150 12.71 -0.34 9.85
CA LYS A 150 12.54 0.61 8.74
C LYS A 150 11.24 0.38 7.96
N GLY A 151 10.21 -0.14 8.63
CA GLY A 151 8.95 -0.47 7.97
C GLY A 151 8.13 0.73 7.53
N LEU A 152 8.27 1.89 8.20
CA LEU A 152 7.38 3.04 8.01
C LEU A 152 7.97 4.13 7.11
N SER A 153 7.29 4.39 6.00
CA SER A 153 7.67 5.37 4.96
C SER A 153 6.75 6.60 4.91
N SER A 154 6.02 6.91 5.99
CA SER A 154 5.04 8.02 5.99
C SER A 154 5.62 9.38 5.61
N VAL A 155 6.85 9.70 6.04
CA VAL A 155 7.52 10.96 5.66
C VAL A 155 7.80 11.01 4.15
N HIS A 156 8.31 9.90 3.58
CA HIS A 156 8.52 9.80 2.13
C HIS A 156 7.22 10.03 1.36
N TRP A 157 6.11 9.50 1.86
CA TRP A 157 4.80 9.69 1.24
C TRP A 157 4.30 11.12 1.37
N ASP A 158 4.26 11.66 2.59
CA ASP A 158 3.69 12.99 2.87
C ASP A 158 4.47 14.12 2.18
N ASP A 159 5.81 14.02 2.13
CA ASP A 159 6.65 14.98 1.40
C ASP A 159 6.31 14.99 -0.09
N ASN A 160 6.06 13.82 -0.68
CA ASN A 160 5.73 13.70 -2.10
C ASN A 160 4.30 14.15 -2.41
N LEU A 161 3.35 13.86 -1.52
CA LEU A 161 1.99 14.40 -1.61
C LEU A 161 2.02 15.93 -1.54
N ALA A 162 2.77 16.51 -0.59
CA ALA A 162 2.93 17.95 -0.44
C ALA A 162 3.67 18.60 -1.63
N ALA A 163 4.54 17.86 -2.32
CA ALA A 163 5.17 18.28 -3.57
C ALA A 163 4.24 18.18 -4.80
N GLY A 164 3.00 17.72 -4.61
CA GLY A 164 1.99 17.61 -5.66
C GLY A 164 2.00 16.27 -6.42
N LYS A 165 2.84 15.31 -6.01
CA LYS A 165 2.87 13.98 -6.63
C LYS A 165 1.63 13.19 -6.20
N ARG A 166 0.94 12.58 -7.17
CA ARG A 166 -0.23 11.74 -6.90
C ARG A 166 0.20 10.29 -6.69
N LEU A 167 0.19 9.86 -5.43
CA LEU A 167 0.61 8.52 -4.99
C LEU A 167 -0.33 7.96 -3.93
N TRP A 168 -0.69 6.69 -4.09
CA TRP A 168 -1.37 5.91 -3.06
C TRP A 168 -0.38 5.28 -2.07
N GLY A 169 -0.89 4.82 -0.93
CA GLY A 169 -0.09 4.20 0.13
C GLY A 169 -0.51 2.78 0.40
N LEU A 170 0.44 1.84 0.34
CA LEU A 170 0.22 0.41 0.61
C LEU A 170 0.84 0.00 1.94
N ALA A 171 0.19 -0.92 2.65
CA ALA A 171 0.80 -1.73 3.70
C ALA A 171 0.91 -3.16 3.17
N VAL A 172 2.10 -3.73 3.29
CA VAL A 172 2.39 -5.07 2.75
C VAL A 172 3.23 -5.89 3.73
N ASP A 173 3.32 -7.19 3.44
CA ASP A 173 4.19 -8.08 4.18
C ASP A 173 5.64 -8.06 3.67
N ASP A 174 5.84 -8.24 2.35
CA ASP A 174 7.16 -8.49 1.76
C ASP A 174 7.80 -9.76 2.39
N THR A 175 6.95 -10.74 2.70
CA THR A 175 7.36 -11.88 3.52
C THR A 175 8.37 -12.76 2.79
N HIS A 176 9.44 -13.12 3.50
CA HIS A 176 10.41 -14.11 3.07
C HIS A 176 10.32 -15.39 3.91
N TRP A 177 9.38 -15.45 4.86
CA TRP A 177 9.12 -16.58 5.76
C TRP A 177 10.32 -16.93 6.66
N GLY A 178 11.22 -15.96 6.89
CA GLY A 178 12.41 -16.12 7.70
C GLY A 178 12.21 -15.68 9.16
N ARG A 179 11.27 -14.77 9.38
CA ARG A 179 10.82 -14.28 10.69
C ARG A 179 9.29 -14.26 10.72
N HIS A 180 8.70 -13.66 11.75
CA HIS A 180 7.28 -13.29 11.74
C HIS A 180 7.08 -12.03 10.88
N ASP A 181 7.35 -12.16 9.58
CA ASP A 181 7.33 -11.10 8.56
C ASP A 181 6.09 -11.19 7.64
N TYR A 182 5.08 -11.95 8.05
CA TYR A 182 3.84 -12.23 7.33
C TYR A 182 2.62 -11.86 8.19
N GLY A 183 1.53 -11.46 7.54
CA GLY A 183 0.28 -11.05 8.20
C GLY A 183 0.37 -9.73 8.96
N GLY A 184 1.40 -8.92 8.70
CA GLY A 184 1.65 -7.65 9.38
C GLY A 184 1.06 -6.45 8.65
N GLY A 185 0.98 -6.48 7.31
CA GLY A 185 0.44 -5.40 6.48
C GLY A 185 -0.43 -5.92 5.35
N TRP A 186 -1.53 -5.22 5.06
CA TRP A 186 -2.42 -5.55 3.94
C TRP A 186 -3.16 -4.32 3.42
N VAL A 187 -3.84 -4.49 2.29
CA VAL A 187 -4.83 -3.55 1.77
C VAL A 187 -6.23 -4.12 1.85
N MET A 188 -7.22 -3.22 1.98
CA MET A 188 -8.64 -3.52 1.92
C MET A 188 -9.22 -2.84 0.68
N VAL A 189 -9.38 -3.59 -0.40
CA VAL A 189 -9.73 -3.08 -1.73
C VAL A 189 -11.22 -3.24 -2.00
N GLN A 190 -11.86 -2.13 -2.38
CA GLN A 190 -13.27 -2.14 -2.72
C GLN A 190 -13.47 -2.28 -4.24
N ALA A 191 -13.81 -3.50 -4.66
CA ALA A 191 -14.07 -3.86 -6.05
C ALA A 191 -15.44 -4.52 -6.19
N ASP A 192 -16.01 -4.48 -7.40
CA ASP A 192 -17.34 -5.03 -7.67
C ASP A 192 -17.32 -6.57 -7.69
N GLU A 193 -16.16 -7.16 -8.00
CA GLU A 193 -15.89 -8.59 -7.99
C GLU A 193 -14.43 -8.88 -7.63
N LEU A 194 -14.14 -10.12 -7.23
CA LEU A 194 -12.78 -10.57 -6.95
C LEU A 194 -12.13 -11.09 -8.25
N SER A 195 -11.63 -10.15 -9.06
CA SER A 195 -10.89 -10.43 -10.29
C SER A 195 -9.72 -9.46 -10.45
N ILE A 196 -8.66 -9.86 -11.16
CA ILE A 196 -7.49 -8.99 -11.42
C ILE A 196 -7.91 -7.66 -12.08
N PRO A 197 -8.76 -7.64 -13.12
CA PRO A 197 -9.22 -6.38 -13.72
C PRO A 197 -9.97 -5.47 -12.74
N ALA A 198 -10.87 -6.02 -11.92
CA ALA A 198 -11.64 -5.25 -10.96
C ALA A 198 -10.78 -4.71 -9.81
N LEU A 199 -9.83 -5.51 -9.29
CA LEU A 199 -8.86 -5.06 -8.30
C LEU A 199 -7.97 -3.95 -8.85
N ARG A 200 -7.46 -4.10 -10.06
CA ARG A 200 -6.64 -3.09 -10.72
C ARG A 200 -7.38 -1.77 -10.87
N GLU A 201 -8.62 -1.80 -11.34
CA GLU A 201 -9.45 -0.61 -11.51
C GLU A 201 -9.72 0.08 -10.15
N ALA A 202 -10.00 -0.70 -9.10
CA ALA A 202 -10.17 -0.18 -7.75
C ALA A 202 -8.88 0.43 -7.16
N LEU A 203 -7.74 -0.23 -7.34
CA LEU A 203 -6.42 0.26 -6.90
C LEU A 203 -6.05 1.58 -7.59
N LEU A 204 -6.19 1.65 -8.92
CA LEU A 204 -5.93 2.87 -9.68
C LEU A 204 -6.86 4.02 -9.26
N ALA A 205 -8.12 3.72 -8.99
CA ALA A 205 -9.10 4.70 -8.51
C ALA A 205 -8.93 5.10 -7.03
N GLY A 206 -7.99 4.50 -6.30
CA GLY A 206 -7.76 4.77 -4.88
C GLY A 206 -8.85 4.24 -3.95
N ARG A 207 -9.69 3.31 -4.43
CA ARG A 207 -10.82 2.72 -3.68
C ARG A 207 -10.36 1.61 -2.73
N PHE A 208 -9.43 1.95 -1.85
CA PHE A 208 -8.89 1.06 -0.85
C PHE A 208 -8.26 1.84 0.30
N TYR A 209 -7.90 1.13 1.36
CA TYR A 209 -7.01 1.63 2.41
C TYR A 209 -6.00 0.55 2.81
N ALA A 210 -4.89 0.99 3.39
CA ALA A 210 -3.85 0.11 3.92
C ALA A 210 -4.04 -0.07 5.43
N SER A 211 -3.67 -1.23 5.98
CA SER A 211 -3.82 -1.51 7.42
C SER A 211 -2.81 -2.52 7.94
N THR A 212 -2.47 -2.37 9.22
CA THR A 212 -1.82 -3.38 10.07
C THR A 212 -2.74 -3.86 11.21
N GLY A 213 -4.02 -3.46 11.20
CA GLY A 213 -4.99 -3.85 12.23
C GLY A 213 -6.33 -3.13 12.14
N PRO A 214 -6.37 -1.79 12.26
CA PRO A 214 -7.63 -1.02 12.28
C PRO A 214 -8.41 -1.06 10.96
N ASP A 215 -9.73 -0.92 11.04
CA ASP A 215 -10.60 -0.78 9.87
C ASP A 215 -10.98 0.69 9.64
N ILE A 216 -11.06 1.09 8.37
CA ILE A 216 -11.65 2.36 7.93
C ILE A 216 -12.97 2.01 7.22
N PHE A 217 -14.08 2.37 7.85
CA PHE A 217 -15.43 2.13 7.32
C PHE A 217 -15.88 3.27 6.41
N ASP A 218 -15.49 4.51 6.74
CA ASP A 218 -15.76 5.68 5.93
C ASP A 218 -14.66 6.74 6.08
N PHE A 219 -14.34 7.40 4.96
CA PHE A 219 -13.57 8.63 4.93
C PHE A 219 -14.02 9.48 3.74
N ALA A 220 -14.54 10.68 4.01
CA ALA A 220 -15.08 11.57 2.99
C ALA A 220 -14.86 13.05 3.34
N VAL A 221 -14.82 13.89 2.31
CA VAL A 221 -14.87 15.35 2.41
C VAL A 221 -16.14 15.84 1.74
N ASP A 222 -16.93 16.61 2.48
CA ASP A 222 -18.10 17.33 1.96
C ASP A 222 -18.14 18.75 2.52
N GLY A 223 -18.36 19.75 1.66
CA GLY A 223 -18.44 21.16 2.07
C GLY A 223 -17.22 21.67 2.87
N GLY A 224 -16.02 21.16 2.62
CA GLY A 224 -14.80 21.53 3.37
C GLY A 224 -14.65 20.84 4.73
N ARG A 225 -15.51 19.87 5.06
CA ARG A 225 -15.40 19.06 6.28
C ARG A 225 -15.04 17.63 5.92
N ALA A 226 -13.99 17.11 6.54
CA ALA A 226 -13.62 15.70 6.50
C ALA A 226 -14.33 14.94 7.61
N TYR A 227 -14.83 13.75 7.29
CA TYR A 227 -15.55 12.84 8.18
C TYR A 227 -14.89 11.47 8.11
N ALA A 228 -14.71 10.84 9.26
CA ALA A 228 -14.15 9.50 9.39
C ALA A 228 -15.03 8.62 10.28
N HIS A 229 -15.20 7.36 9.88
CA HIS A 229 -15.77 6.28 10.70
C HIS A 229 -14.85 5.07 10.62
N THR A 230 -14.44 4.55 11.77
CA THR A 230 -13.36 3.56 11.90
C THR A 230 -13.72 2.50 12.94
N SER A 231 -12.95 1.42 12.99
CA SER A 231 -12.90 0.58 14.19
C SER A 231 -12.42 1.39 15.42
N ASP A 232 -12.49 0.79 16.61
CA ASP A 232 -11.94 1.35 17.85
C ASP A 232 -10.52 1.90 17.66
N ALA A 233 -10.37 3.22 17.81
CA ALA A 233 -9.11 3.92 17.67
C ALA A 233 -8.70 4.58 18.98
N ALA A 234 -7.40 4.55 19.29
CA ALA A 234 -6.81 5.40 20.32
C ALA A 234 -6.56 6.82 19.78
N ARG A 235 -6.42 6.97 18.46
CA ARG A 235 -6.23 8.25 17.78
C ARG A 235 -6.74 8.20 16.34
N ILE A 236 -7.47 9.23 15.93
CA ILE A 236 -7.81 9.50 14.52
C ILE A 236 -7.07 10.77 14.10
N SER A 237 -6.23 10.66 13.07
CA SER A 237 -5.39 11.75 12.57
C SER A 237 -5.78 12.13 11.16
N PHE A 238 -6.09 13.40 10.95
CA PHE A 238 -6.26 14.00 9.63
C PHE A 238 -4.96 14.70 9.24
N LEU A 239 -4.31 14.21 8.19
CA LEU A 239 -3.04 14.75 7.69
C LEU A 239 -3.26 15.46 6.36
N CYS A 240 -2.69 16.64 6.22
CA CYS A 240 -2.69 17.45 5.01
C CYS A 240 -1.43 18.32 4.98
N ASP A 241 -1.34 19.22 4.01
CA ASP A 241 -0.17 20.06 3.77
C ASP A 241 0.36 20.78 5.01
N ALA A 242 1.65 20.61 5.30
CA ALA A 242 2.38 21.28 6.38
C ALA A 242 1.75 21.06 7.78
N HIS A 243 1.64 22.11 8.58
CA HIS A 243 1.14 22.05 9.97
C HIS A 243 -0.40 22.03 10.05
N ARG A 244 -1.10 21.86 8.93
CA ARG A 244 -2.54 22.00 8.83
C ARG A 244 -3.31 20.75 9.24
N GLY A 245 -2.65 19.69 9.72
CA GLY A 245 -3.33 18.48 10.19
C GLY A 245 -3.99 18.66 11.56
N SER A 246 -4.76 17.65 11.98
CA SER A 246 -5.34 17.57 13.32
C SER A 246 -5.36 16.11 13.82
N CYS A 247 -5.31 15.94 15.15
CA CYS A 247 -5.47 14.65 15.80
C CYS A 247 -6.62 14.73 16.79
N LEU A 248 -7.50 13.73 16.72
CA LEU A 248 -8.60 13.54 17.65
C LEU A 248 -8.27 12.39 18.61
N TYR A 249 -8.66 12.57 19.86
CA TYR A 249 -8.48 11.62 20.95
C TYR A 249 -9.83 11.39 21.66
N PRO A 250 -10.04 10.24 22.31
CA PRO A 250 -11.26 9.97 23.05
C PRO A 250 -11.51 11.00 24.18
N GLU A 251 -12.71 11.56 24.26
CA GLU A 251 -13.14 12.39 25.39
C GLU A 251 -13.77 11.50 26.47
N GLY A 252 -13.03 11.20 27.53
CA GLY A 252 -13.54 10.45 28.70
C GLY A 252 -13.70 8.94 28.50
N GLY A 253 -13.28 8.39 27.37
CA GLY A 253 -13.24 6.95 27.05
C GLY A 253 -11.84 6.44 26.72
N ALA A 254 -11.73 5.14 26.41
CA ALA A 254 -10.47 4.52 25.97
C ALA A 254 -10.29 4.56 24.44
N VAL A 255 -11.38 4.71 23.69
CA VAL A 255 -11.41 4.62 22.23
C VAL A 255 -12.36 5.64 21.62
N ILE A 256 -12.15 5.97 20.35
CA ILE A 256 -12.98 6.82 19.50
C ILE A 256 -13.20 6.08 18.16
N THR A 257 -14.39 6.18 17.58
CA THR A 257 -14.74 5.49 16.32
C THR A 257 -15.12 6.45 15.20
N GLU A 258 -15.36 7.72 15.53
CA GLU A 258 -15.79 8.74 14.57
C GLU A 258 -14.96 10.02 14.77
N GLY A 259 -14.72 10.74 13.69
CA GLY A 259 -13.95 11.98 13.73
C GLY A 259 -14.35 12.96 12.66
N GLU A 260 -14.34 14.24 12.99
CA GLU A 260 -14.59 15.32 12.03
C GLU A 260 -13.47 16.35 12.07
N TYR A 261 -13.13 16.88 10.90
CA TYR A 261 -12.09 17.90 10.75
C TYR A 261 -12.48 18.94 9.72
N THR A 262 -12.37 20.23 10.06
CA THR A 262 -12.54 21.31 9.09
C THR A 262 -11.27 21.43 8.26
N VAL A 263 -11.34 21.03 6.99
CA VAL A 263 -10.20 21.06 6.07
C VAL A 263 -9.90 22.50 5.68
N PRO A 264 -8.68 23.00 5.88
CA PRO A 264 -8.32 24.36 5.50
C PRO A 264 -8.45 24.56 3.99
N GLU A 265 -8.88 25.74 3.58
CA GLU A 265 -9.15 26.03 2.17
C GLU A 265 -7.91 25.78 1.30
N GLU A 266 -6.70 26.10 1.79
CA GLU A 266 -5.44 25.95 1.07
C GLU A 266 -4.89 24.52 0.99
N ALA A 267 -5.51 23.56 1.69
CA ALA A 267 -5.09 22.17 1.62
C ALA A 267 -5.28 21.63 0.18
N THR A 268 -4.26 20.92 -0.31
CA THR A 268 -4.27 20.28 -1.63
C THR A 268 -4.77 18.84 -1.54
N TYR A 269 -4.57 18.20 -0.39
CA TYR A 269 -5.10 16.89 -0.06
C TYR A 269 -5.46 16.79 1.42
N VAL A 270 -6.24 15.79 1.79
CA VAL A 270 -6.35 15.32 3.17
C VAL A 270 -6.38 13.78 3.18
N ARG A 271 -5.66 13.16 4.10
CA ARG A 271 -5.70 11.71 4.34
C ARG A 271 -5.95 11.39 5.80
N LEU A 272 -6.40 10.17 6.05
CA LEU A 272 -6.66 9.64 7.37
C LEU A 272 -5.53 8.68 7.79
N GLU A 273 -5.07 8.81 9.03
CA GLU A 273 -4.34 7.76 9.74
C GLU A 273 -5.11 7.40 11.01
N VAL A 274 -5.40 6.11 11.19
CA VAL A 274 -6.05 5.58 12.39
C VAL A 274 -5.00 4.83 13.19
N THR A 275 -4.96 5.00 14.50
CA THR A 275 -4.08 4.24 15.41
C THR A 275 -4.92 3.58 16.49
N ASP A 276 -4.81 2.26 16.64
CA ASP A 276 -5.50 1.54 17.73
C ASP A 276 -4.72 1.57 19.05
N SER A 277 -5.28 0.95 20.09
CA SER A 277 -4.68 0.86 21.43
C SER A 277 -3.41 0.01 21.50
N GLN A 278 -3.11 -0.79 20.47
CA GLN A 278 -1.89 -1.59 20.35
C GLN A 278 -0.82 -0.88 19.51
N GLY A 279 -1.11 0.32 19.00
CA GLY A 279 -0.21 1.07 18.12
C GLY A 279 -0.23 0.62 16.66
N ARG A 280 -1.13 -0.29 16.28
CA ARG A 280 -1.34 -0.69 14.87
C ARG A 280 -2.06 0.43 14.14
N LYS A 281 -1.89 0.49 12.82
CA LYS A 281 -2.30 1.64 12.02
C LYS A 281 -3.09 1.26 10.78
N ALA A 282 -3.98 2.15 10.37
CA ALA A 282 -4.57 2.13 9.04
C ALA A 282 -4.37 3.49 8.36
N TRP A 283 -4.17 3.47 7.05
CA TRP A 283 -3.93 4.65 6.22
C TRP A 283 -4.95 4.68 5.09
N SER A 284 -5.76 5.74 5.01
CA SER A 284 -6.54 5.99 3.80
C SER A 284 -5.64 6.49 2.68
N ASN A 285 -6.09 6.33 1.44
CA ASN A 285 -5.57 7.16 0.35
C ASN A 285 -5.92 8.64 0.58
N PRO A 286 -5.10 9.58 0.08
CA PRO A 286 -5.42 11.00 0.10
C PRO A 286 -6.63 11.31 -0.78
N LEU A 287 -7.54 12.12 -0.25
CA LEU A 287 -8.57 12.78 -1.03
C LEU A 287 -7.96 14.06 -1.60
N TYR A 288 -7.67 14.05 -2.91
CA TYR A 288 -7.16 15.23 -3.61
C TYR A 288 -8.26 16.26 -3.79
N LEU A 289 -8.00 17.49 -3.36
CA LEU A 289 -9.00 18.57 -3.29
C LEU A 289 -8.87 19.57 -4.45
N ARG A 290 -7.75 19.52 -5.18
CA ARG A 290 -7.39 20.41 -6.28
C ARG A 290 -6.65 19.65 -7.38
#